data_AF-A0A6P0UBK9-F1
#
_entry.id   AF-A0A6P0UBK9-F1
#
_cell.length_a   1.000
_cell.length_b   1.000
_cell.length_c   1.000
_cell.angle_alpha   90.00
_cell.angle_beta   90.00
_cell.angle_gamma   90.00
#
_symmetry.space_group_name_H-M   'P 1'
#
loop_
_entity.id
_entity.type
_entity.pdbx_description
1 polymer ?
#
loop_
_entity_poly.entity_id
_entity_poly.type
_entity_poly.pdbx_seq_one_letter_code
_entity_poly.pdbx_strand_id
1 'polypeptide(L)' 'MRKVFADTGYWVALLNPRDDLHQKVQEVSEAIAPVHIFTREMIL' A
#
# COMPACT_ATOMS: atom_id res chain seq x y z
N MET A 1 3.29 14.21 10.88
CA MET A 1 2.63 13.33 9.90
C MET A 1 3.45 12.06 9.76
N ARG A 2 2.83 10.89 9.94
CA ARG A 2 3.53 9.60 9.83
C ARG A 2 3.85 9.34 8.35
N LYS A 3 5.04 8.79 8.07
CA LYS A 3 5.48 8.43 6.71
C LYS A 3 5.69 6.92 6.67
N VAL A 4 5.17 6.26 5.64
CA VAL A 4 5.28 4.81 5.45
C VAL A 4 5.82 4.55 4.05
N PHE A 5 6.82 3.68 3.98
CA PHE A 5 7.36 3.23 2.71
C PHE A 5 6.49 2.08 2.17
N ALA A 6 6.00 2.20 0.94
CA ALA A 6 5.31 1.14 0.23
C ALA A 6 6.26 0.46 -0.74
N ASP A 7 6.40 -0.86 -0.62
CA ASP A 7 7.11 -1.67 -1.60
C ASP A 7 6.23 -2.01 -2.81
N THR A 8 6.78 -2.74 -3.79
CA THR A 8 6.04 -3.16 -4.98
C THR A 8 4.85 -4.05 -4.63
N GLY A 9 4.98 -4.92 -3.63
CA GLY A 9 3.94 -5.87 -3.22
C GLY A 9 2.69 -5.15 -2.71
N TYR A 10 2.87 -4.08 -1.94
CA TYR A 10 1.77 -3.21 -1.53
C TYR A 10 1.00 -2.66 -2.73
N TRP A 11 1.69 -2.15 -3.76
CA TRP A 11 1.03 -1.59 -4.95
C TRP A 11 0.32 -2.65 -5.78
N VAL A 12 0.93 -3.82 -5.97
CA VAL A 12 0.29 -4.94 -6.67
C VAL A 12 -0.99 -5.34 -5.96
N ALA A 13 -0.93 -5.61 -4.66
CA ALA A 13 -2.10 -6.01 -3.88
C ALA A 13 -3.17 -4.91 -3.80
N LEU A 14 -2.76 -3.63 -3.70
CA LEU A 14 -3.70 -2.51 -3.69
C LEU A 14 -4.49 -2.42 -5.01
N LEU A 15 -3.83 -2.62 -6.14
CA LEU A 15 -4.40 -2.37 -7.47
C LEU A 15 -4.99 -3.62 -8.15
N ASN A 16 -4.66 -4.82 -7.68
CA ASN A 16 -5.17 -6.07 -8.22
C ASN A 16 -6.23 -6.69 -7.30
N PRO A 17 -7.54 -6.61 -7.62
CA PRO A 17 -8.60 -7.20 -6.81
C PRO A 17 -8.57 -8.72 -6.70
N ARG A 18 -7.78 -9.40 -7.55
CA ARG A 18 -7.60 -10.86 -7.51
C ARG A 18 -6.38 -11.29 -6.69
N ASP A 19 -5.63 -10.34 -6.14
CA ASP A 19 -4.52 -10.63 -5.24
C ASP A 19 -5.06 -11.08 -3.88
N ASP A 20 -4.50 -12.15 -3.32
CA ASP A 20 -4.92 -12.69 -2.03
C ASP A 20 -4.79 -11.68 -0.89
N LEU A 21 -3.91 -10.68 -1.04
CA LEU A 21 -3.69 -9.61 -0.05
C LEU A 21 -4.53 -8.36 -0.32
N HIS A 22 -5.35 -8.31 -1.36
CA HIS A 22 -6.11 -7.11 -1.72
C HIS A 22 -6.95 -6.58 -0.55
N GLN A 23 -7.74 -7.46 0.07
CA GLN A 23 -8.55 -7.06 1.23
C GLN A 23 -7.68 -6.59 2.39
N LYS A 24 -6.57 -7.27 2.66
CA LYS A 24 -5.68 -6.90 3.77
C LYS A 24 -5.07 -5.52 3.58
N VAL A 25 -4.66 -5.19 2.36
CA VAL A 25 -4.10 -3.88 2.02
C VAL A 25 -5.15 -2.78 2.17
N GLN A 26 -6.41 -3.01 1.79
CA GLN A 26 -7.50 -2.04 2.02
C GLN A 26 -7.67 -1.75 3.52
N GLU A 27 -7.84 -2.80 4.34
CA GLU A 27 -8.02 -2.66 5.79
C GLU A 27 -6.85 -1.93 6.45
N VAL A 28 -5.61 -2.26 6.07
CA VAL A 28 -4.42 -1.60 6.63
C VAL A 28 -4.36 -0.15 6.19
N SER A 29 -4.63 0.15 4.91
CA SER A 29 -4.60 1.51 4.36
C SER A 29 -5.60 2.44 5.05
N GLU A 30 -6.79 1.93 5.34
CA GLU A 30 -7.81 2.64 6.11
C GLU A 30 -7.38 2.85 7.57
N ALA A 31 -6.88 1.80 8.23
CA ALA A 31 -6.48 1.86 9.64
C ALA A 31 -5.27 2.78 9.90
N ILE A 32 -4.42 3.00 8.89
CA ILE A 32 -3.23 3.86 9.01
C ILE A 32 -3.48 5.30 8.57
N ALA A 33 -4.62 5.61 7.96
CA ALA A 33 -4.95 6.96 7.53
C ALA A 33 -5.16 7.90 8.75
N PRO A 34 -4.72 9.17 8.67
CA PRO A 34 -3.97 9.80 7.58
C PRO A 34 -2.46 9.52 7.67
N VAL A 35 -1.86 9.02 6.58
CA VAL A 35 -0.42 8.77 6.46
C VAL A 35 0.09 9.24 5.10
N HIS A 36 1.36 9.66 5.04
CA HIS A 36 2.04 9.90 3.78
C HIS A 36 2.73 8.61 3.31
N ILE A 37 2.18 7.96 2.29
CA ILE A 37 2.77 6.77 1.66
C ILE A 37 3.73 7.24 0.57
N PHE A 38 4.96 6.73 0.60
CA PHE A 38 5.98 7.03 -0.41
C PHE A 38 6.65 5.75 -0.90
N THR A 39 7.17 5.78 -2.12
CA THR A 39 7.96 4.69 -2.71
C THR A 39 9.22 5.28 -3.37
N ARG A 40 10.12 4.44 -3.89
CA ARG A 40 11.25 4.86 -4.74
C ARG A 40 10.86 4.75 -6.21
N GLU A 41 11.52 5.54 -7.05
CA GLU A 41 11.34 5.50 -8.52
C GLU A 41 11.58 4.09 -9.11
N MET A 42 12.56 3.33 -8.61
CA MET A 42 12.82 1.95 -9.08
C MET A 42 11.69 0.93 -8.78
N ILE A 43 10.67 1.32 -8.01
CA ILE A 43 9.54 0.46 -7.62
C ILE A 43 8.26 0.85 -8.39
N LEU A 44 8.25 1.99 -9.09
CA LEU A 44 7.08 2.57 -9.77
C LEU A 44 7.01 2.19 -11.26
#